data_AF-A0A939ZRB4-F1
#
_entry.id   AF-A0A939ZRB4-F1
#
_cell.length_a   1.000
_cell.length_b   1.000
_cell.length_c   1.000
_cell.angle_alpha   90.00
_cell.angle_beta   90.00
_cell.angle_gamma   90.00
#
_symmetry.space_group_name_H-M   'P 1'
#
loop_
_entity.id
_entity.type
_entity.pdbx_description
1 polymer ?
#
loop_
_entity_poly.entity_id
_entity_poly.type
_entity_poly.pdbx_seq_one_letter_code
_entity_poly.pdbx_strand_id
1 'polypeptide(L)'
;MGGLLYKDFASVKGKKIITGLIAFTVVMITLKLIGVRTDLFSVLDIENVDGEHINLFDTFTSECVWFLIILGTGFINMWVSGLTEYDEKKKSMNYFLSLPISKNTYIASKYIFIGICYYVLLSLVFVWCIVSEAFIPEGFMQDMMMVTQFFSLEIICVALLISGIEISAYLIFGKARGQFIKTALINLLAIFVVAYLFFGDLDVFANWDIQLLIDWCEANSFAIMLLSTVSPFITLGLYYLCYRITVKVLERKEPNYE
;
A
#
# COMPACT_ATOMS: atom_id res chain seq x y z
N MET A 1 -23.55 0.22 16.96
CA MET A 1 -23.08 -0.01 15.57
C MET A 1 -23.25 1.28 14.77
N GLY A 2 -22.24 2.17 14.75
CA GLY A 2 -22.29 3.49 14.10
C GLY A 2 -21.91 3.47 12.62
N GLY A 3 -22.47 2.54 11.84
CA GLY A 3 -22.12 2.30 10.42
C GLY A 3 -22.73 3.26 9.40
N LEU A 4 -23.31 4.38 9.82
CA LEU A 4 -24.12 5.24 8.93
C LEU A 4 -23.30 6.20 8.04
N LEU A 5 -22.05 6.56 8.40
CA LEU A 5 -21.23 7.48 7.59
C LEU A 5 -20.36 6.79 6.53
N TYR A 6 -19.90 5.56 6.78
CA TYR A 6 -19.12 4.80 5.80
C TYR A 6 -19.96 4.35 4.60
N LYS A 7 -21.27 4.16 4.81
CA LYS A 7 -22.20 3.81 3.74
C LYS A 7 -22.16 4.85 2.63
N ASP A 8 -22.14 6.15 2.95
CA ASP A 8 -22.14 7.22 1.94
C ASP A 8 -20.77 7.50 1.31
N PHE A 9 -19.68 7.23 2.02
CA PHE A 9 -18.32 7.40 1.48
C PHE A 9 -17.95 6.26 0.54
N ALA A 10 -18.38 5.04 0.89
CA ALA A 10 -18.30 3.89 0.01
C ALA A 10 -19.38 3.91 -1.10
N SER A 11 -20.52 4.63 -0.95
CA SER A 11 -21.72 4.31 -1.74
C SER A 11 -21.68 4.58 -3.24
N VAL A 12 -20.76 5.37 -3.80
CA VAL A 12 -20.75 5.52 -5.28
C VAL A 12 -19.36 5.60 -5.92
N LYS A 13 -18.43 6.42 -5.42
CA LYS A 13 -17.13 6.61 -6.09
C LYS A 13 -16.06 5.62 -5.61
N GLY A 14 -15.93 5.41 -4.30
CA GLY A 14 -14.99 4.44 -3.74
C GLY A 14 -15.30 3.00 -4.17
N LYS A 15 -16.59 2.62 -4.15
CA LYS A 15 -17.05 1.32 -4.64
C LYS A 15 -16.70 1.09 -6.11
N LYS A 16 -16.89 2.07 -7.00
CA LYS A 16 -16.53 1.94 -8.43
C LYS A 16 -15.04 1.69 -8.63
N ILE A 17 -14.18 2.37 -7.86
CA ILE A 17 -12.72 2.20 -7.95
C ILE A 17 -12.30 0.83 -7.43
N ILE A 18 -12.81 0.41 -6.26
CA ILE A 18 -12.53 -0.94 -5.70
C ILE A 18 -13.03 -2.02 -6.66
N THR A 19 -14.26 -1.89 -7.17
CA THR A 19 -14.80 -2.83 -8.15
C THR A 19 -13.95 -2.84 -9.42
N GLY A 20 -13.44 -1.69 -9.87
CA GLY A 20 -12.50 -1.60 -10.99
C GLY A 20 -11.19 -2.34 -10.72
N LEU A 21 -10.55 -2.13 -9.57
CA LEU A 21 -9.29 -2.81 -9.20
C LEU A 21 -9.49 -4.33 -9.05
N ILE A 22 -10.57 -4.76 -8.41
CA ILE A 22 -10.93 -6.18 -8.29
C ILE A 22 -11.21 -6.77 -9.67
N ALA A 23 -12.02 -6.10 -10.49
CA ALA A 23 -12.32 -6.58 -11.84
C ALA A 23 -11.06 -6.68 -12.69
N PHE A 24 -10.17 -5.69 -12.62
CA PHE A 24 -8.87 -5.73 -13.30
C PHE A 24 -8.01 -6.90 -12.83
N THR A 25 -7.92 -7.12 -11.51
CA THR A 25 -7.19 -8.26 -10.93
C THR A 25 -7.75 -9.60 -11.41
N VAL A 26 -9.08 -9.76 -11.37
CA VAL A 26 -9.75 -10.98 -11.84
C VAL A 26 -9.54 -11.19 -13.34
N VAL A 27 -9.67 -10.15 -14.15
CA VAL A 27 -9.44 -10.22 -15.61
C VAL A 27 -8.01 -10.66 -15.90
N MET A 28 -7.02 -10.05 -15.25
CA MET A 28 -5.61 -10.35 -15.49
C MET A 28 -5.23 -11.77 -15.06
N ILE A 29 -5.71 -12.21 -13.89
CA ILE A 29 -5.57 -13.60 -13.44
C ILE A 29 -6.23 -14.56 -14.44
N THR A 30 -7.45 -14.24 -14.91
CA THR A 30 -8.17 -15.09 -15.86
C THR A 30 -7.44 -15.17 -17.21
N LEU A 31 -6.91 -14.05 -17.70
CA LEU A 31 -6.12 -14.00 -18.93
C LEU A 31 -4.85 -14.83 -18.82
N LYS A 32 -4.14 -14.77 -17.68
CA LYS A 32 -2.97 -15.63 -17.42
C LYS A 32 -3.36 -17.10 -17.42
N LEU A 33 -4.42 -17.48 -16.71
CA LEU A 33 -4.90 -18.87 -16.67
C LEU A 33 -5.32 -19.41 -18.05
N ILE A 34 -5.99 -18.59 -18.87
CA ILE A 34 -6.36 -18.98 -20.24
C ILE A 34 -5.12 -19.08 -21.11
N GLY A 35 -4.24 -18.08 -21.04
CA GLY A 35 -3.00 -17.99 -21.83
C GLY A 35 -2.12 -19.22 -21.67
N VAL A 36 -1.91 -19.64 -20.42
CA VAL A 36 -1.15 -20.85 -20.06
C VAL A 36 -1.82 -22.11 -20.60
N ARG A 37 -3.15 -22.19 -20.55
CA ARG A 37 -3.87 -23.39 -20.99
C ARG A 37 -3.89 -23.58 -22.51
N THR A 38 -3.88 -22.48 -23.27
CA THR A 38 -4.07 -22.52 -24.73
C THR A 38 -2.83 -22.16 -25.53
N ASP A 39 -1.66 -22.03 -24.87
CA ASP A 39 -0.42 -21.49 -25.45
C ASP A 39 -0.63 -20.18 -26.22
N LEU A 40 -1.61 -19.38 -25.79
CA LEU A 40 -2.10 -18.21 -26.54
C LEU A 40 -0.99 -17.18 -26.76
N PHE A 41 -0.06 -17.13 -25.80
CA PHE A 41 1.00 -16.14 -25.71
C PHE A 41 2.37 -16.69 -26.11
N SER A 42 2.45 -17.91 -26.66
CA SER A 42 3.71 -18.49 -27.18
C SER A 42 4.34 -17.68 -28.31
N VAL A 43 3.53 -16.93 -29.08
CA VAL A 43 4.02 -15.99 -30.11
C VAL A 43 4.76 -14.79 -29.51
N LEU A 44 4.62 -14.56 -28.21
CA LEU A 44 5.25 -13.46 -27.47
C LEU A 44 6.52 -13.89 -26.73
N ASP A 45 7.02 -15.11 -26.98
CA ASP A 45 8.28 -15.57 -26.43
C ASP A 45 9.46 -14.95 -27.19
N ILE A 46 10.37 -14.33 -26.43
CA ILE A 46 11.59 -13.70 -26.91
C ILE A 46 12.76 -14.34 -26.19
N GLU A 47 13.86 -14.57 -26.89
CA GLU A 47 15.09 -15.07 -26.30
C GLU A 47 15.91 -13.90 -25.76
N ASN A 48 16.31 -13.96 -24.48
CA ASN A 48 17.18 -12.98 -23.86
C ASN A 48 18.64 -13.16 -24.34
N VAL A 49 19.51 -12.20 -24.00
CA VAL A 49 20.96 -12.23 -24.27
C VAL A 49 21.62 -13.50 -23.73
N ASP A 50 21.08 -14.07 -22.65
CA ASP A 50 21.57 -15.29 -22.00
C ASP A 50 20.95 -16.59 -22.57
N GLY A 51 20.13 -16.50 -23.62
CA GLY A 51 19.47 -17.66 -24.24
C GLY A 51 18.20 -18.14 -23.54
N GLU A 52 17.72 -17.40 -22.53
CA GLU A 52 16.48 -17.73 -21.81
C GLU A 52 15.24 -17.27 -22.58
N HIS A 53 14.21 -18.11 -22.62
CA HIS A 53 12.92 -17.75 -23.22
C HIS A 53 12.09 -16.93 -22.23
N ILE A 54 11.88 -15.66 -22.55
CA ILE A 54 11.05 -14.72 -21.78
C ILE A 54 9.75 -14.48 -22.54
N ASN A 55 8.63 -14.77 -21.89
CA ASN A 55 7.32 -14.41 -22.41
C ASN A 55 6.99 -12.95 -22.06
N LEU A 56 6.77 -12.09 -23.06
CA LEU A 56 6.42 -10.69 -22.81
C LEU A 56 5.11 -10.50 -22.04
N PHE A 57 4.16 -11.44 -22.17
CA PHE A 57 2.93 -11.40 -21.38
C PHE A 57 3.21 -11.58 -19.90
N ASP A 58 4.18 -12.42 -19.55
CA ASP A 58 4.57 -12.68 -18.18
C ASP A 58 5.22 -11.45 -17.57
N THR A 59 6.14 -10.81 -18.30
CA THR A 59 6.71 -9.50 -17.94
C THR A 59 5.61 -8.45 -17.74
N PHE A 60 4.62 -8.38 -18.64
CA PHE A 60 3.52 -7.44 -18.50
C PHE A 60 2.65 -7.70 -17.26
N THR A 61 2.32 -8.96 -16.97
CA THR A 61 1.54 -9.31 -15.76
C THR A 61 2.30 -9.01 -14.48
N SER A 62 3.62 -9.19 -14.51
CA SER A 62 4.60 -8.83 -13.50
C SER A 62 4.57 -7.33 -13.16
N GLU A 63 4.69 -6.47 -14.17
CA GLU A 63 4.67 -5.01 -14.03
C GLU A 63 3.30 -4.49 -13.53
N CYS A 64 2.22 -5.18 -13.90
CA CYS A 64 0.87 -4.84 -13.40
C CYS A 64 0.73 -4.99 -11.88
N VAL A 65 1.54 -5.83 -11.22
CA VAL A 65 1.57 -5.95 -9.76
C VAL A 65 2.05 -4.65 -9.12
N TRP A 66 3.14 -4.09 -9.65
CA TRP A 66 3.67 -2.80 -9.20
C TRP A 66 2.66 -1.68 -9.39
N PHE A 67 1.97 -1.68 -10.53
CA PHE A 67 0.89 -0.74 -10.79
C PHE A 67 -0.26 -0.86 -9.79
N LEU A 68 -0.66 -2.09 -9.43
CA LEU A 68 -1.69 -2.34 -8.43
C LEU A 68 -1.28 -1.80 -7.05
N ILE A 69 -0.03 -1.99 -6.64
CA ILE A 69 0.51 -1.46 -5.38
C ILE A 69 0.47 0.08 -5.39
N ILE A 70 1.04 0.71 -6.42
CA ILE A 70 1.13 2.18 -6.50
C ILE A 70 -0.26 2.81 -6.53
N LEU A 71 -1.16 2.32 -7.39
CA LEU A 71 -2.51 2.85 -7.46
C LEU A 71 -3.30 2.56 -6.19
N GLY A 72 -3.24 1.33 -5.66
CA GLY A 72 -3.96 0.93 -4.46
C GLY A 72 -3.58 1.78 -3.26
N THR A 73 -2.27 1.93 -3.00
CA THR A 73 -1.77 2.78 -1.91
C THR A 73 -2.14 4.25 -2.13
N GLY A 74 -2.03 4.76 -3.37
CA GLY A 74 -2.45 6.11 -3.74
C GLY A 74 -3.92 6.38 -3.45
N PHE A 75 -4.82 5.46 -3.80
CA PHE A 75 -6.26 5.57 -3.55
C PHE A 75 -6.61 5.52 -2.06
N ILE A 76 -5.98 4.62 -1.31
CA ILE A 76 -6.21 4.54 0.15
C ILE A 76 -5.78 5.85 0.82
N ASN A 77 -4.63 6.41 0.43
CA ASN A 77 -4.17 7.71 0.92
C ASN A 77 -5.13 8.86 0.57
N MET A 78 -5.78 8.84 -0.60
CA MET A 78 -6.83 9.81 -0.93
C MET A 78 -8.04 9.66 0.00
N TRP A 79 -8.42 8.44 0.37
CA TRP A 79 -9.52 8.22 1.31
C TRP A 79 -9.22 8.69 2.72
N VAL A 80 -7.97 8.59 3.20
CA VAL A 80 -7.57 9.13 4.51
C VAL A 80 -7.91 10.63 4.61
N SER A 81 -7.50 11.42 3.60
CA SER A 81 -7.82 12.85 3.53
C SER A 81 -9.31 13.11 3.28
N GLY A 82 -9.97 12.30 2.46
CA GLY A 82 -11.39 12.45 2.18
C GLY A 82 -12.27 12.21 3.41
N LEU A 83 -12.00 11.13 4.17
CA LEU A 83 -12.77 10.74 5.35
C LEU A 83 -12.76 11.83 6.43
N THR A 84 -11.65 12.55 6.55
CA THR A 84 -11.49 13.62 7.53
C THR A 84 -12.16 14.91 7.05
N GLU A 85 -12.05 15.23 5.75
CA GLU A 85 -12.75 16.38 5.16
C GLU A 85 -14.27 16.32 5.29
N TYR A 86 -14.88 15.17 5.00
CA TYR A 86 -16.33 15.05 5.14
C TYR A 86 -16.77 15.16 6.59
N ASP A 87 -15.95 14.70 7.53
CA ASP A 87 -16.28 14.80 8.94
C ASP A 87 -16.22 16.23 9.47
N GLU A 88 -15.27 17.02 8.97
CA GLU A 88 -15.24 18.47 9.21
C GLU A 88 -16.45 19.17 8.57
N LYS A 89 -16.75 18.87 7.29
CA LYS A 89 -17.86 19.50 6.55
C LYS A 89 -19.23 19.22 7.15
N LYS A 90 -19.48 17.99 7.61
CA LYS A 90 -20.77 17.59 8.18
C LYS A 90 -20.87 17.81 9.68
N LYS A 91 -19.82 18.33 10.34
CA LYS A 91 -19.70 18.38 11.81
C LYS A 91 -19.98 17.02 12.46
N SER A 92 -19.77 15.91 11.74
CA SER A 92 -20.08 14.58 12.23
C SER A 92 -19.22 14.25 13.44
N MET A 93 -18.00 14.76 13.52
CA MET A 93 -17.18 14.62 14.71
C MET A 93 -17.89 15.16 15.96
N ASN A 94 -18.43 16.38 15.93
CA ASN A 94 -19.16 16.97 17.06
C ASN A 94 -20.44 16.19 17.40
N TYR A 95 -21.14 15.69 16.38
CA TYR A 95 -22.30 14.82 16.57
C TYR A 95 -21.93 13.50 17.25
N PHE A 96 -20.88 12.81 16.79
CA PHE A 96 -20.40 11.57 17.40
C PHE A 96 -19.84 11.77 18.80
N LEU A 97 -19.19 12.90 19.07
CA LEU A 97 -18.73 13.28 20.41
C LEU A 97 -19.90 13.59 21.36
N SER A 98 -21.05 14.02 20.85
CA SER A 98 -22.26 14.25 21.64
C SER A 98 -23.07 12.98 21.95
N LEU A 99 -22.81 11.88 21.25
CA LEU A 99 -23.46 10.60 21.51
C LEU A 99 -22.81 9.90 22.71
N PRO A 100 -23.53 9.04 23.46
CA PRO A 100 -22.98 8.21 24.53
C PRO A 100 -22.14 7.03 23.99
N ILE A 101 -21.46 7.24 22.86
CA ILE A 101 -20.53 6.31 22.25
C ILE A 101 -19.14 6.76 22.69
N SER A 102 -18.30 5.82 23.15
CA SER A 102 -16.95 6.16 23.55
C SER A 102 -16.19 6.78 22.36
N LYS A 103 -15.52 7.92 22.58
CA LYS A 103 -14.69 8.61 21.58
C LYS A 103 -13.66 7.68 20.94
N ASN A 104 -13.20 6.70 21.74
CA ASN A 104 -12.30 5.62 21.35
C ASN A 104 -12.85 4.77 20.21
N THR A 105 -14.18 4.55 20.18
CA THR A 105 -14.85 3.79 19.11
C THR A 105 -14.85 4.56 17.79
N TYR A 106 -15.02 5.89 17.82
CA TYR A 106 -14.98 6.71 16.61
C TYR A 106 -13.58 6.70 15.98
N ILE A 107 -12.54 6.95 16.78
CA ILE A 107 -11.15 6.94 16.31
C ILE A 107 -10.76 5.52 15.83
N ALA A 108 -11.12 4.49 16.60
CA ALA A 108 -10.83 3.10 16.23
C ALA A 108 -11.48 2.72 14.88
N SER A 109 -12.69 3.19 14.59
CA SER A 109 -13.37 2.89 13.33
C SER A 109 -12.58 3.36 12.10
N LYS A 110 -11.91 4.52 12.18
CA LYS A 110 -11.06 5.06 11.10
C LYS A 110 -9.80 4.23 10.89
N TYR A 111 -9.12 3.89 11.97
CA TYR A 111 -7.92 3.05 11.92
C TYR A 111 -8.23 1.65 11.40
N ILE A 112 -9.32 1.04 11.86
CA ILE A 112 -9.77 -0.29 11.40
C ILE A 112 -10.14 -0.25 9.93
N PHE A 113 -10.89 0.77 9.48
CA PHE A 113 -11.28 0.89 8.07
C PHE A 113 -10.06 0.96 7.14
N ILE A 114 -9.09 1.82 7.45
CA ILE A 114 -7.88 1.96 6.64
C ILE A 114 -7.02 0.69 6.71
N GLY A 115 -6.94 0.04 7.87
CA GLY A 115 -6.27 -1.25 8.01
C GLY A 115 -6.89 -2.35 7.14
N ILE A 116 -8.23 -2.42 7.08
CA ILE A 116 -8.94 -3.35 6.18
C ILE A 116 -8.63 -3.03 4.72
N CYS A 117 -8.58 -1.76 4.32
CA CYS A 117 -8.24 -1.39 2.94
C CYS A 117 -6.84 -1.87 2.54
N TYR A 118 -5.84 -1.68 3.40
CA TYR A 118 -4.49 -2.18 3.15
C TYR A 118 -4.42 -3.70 3.15
N TYR A 119 -5.14 -4.37 4.05
CA TYR A 119 -5.23 -5.83 4.07
C TYR A 119 -5.83 -6.40 2.77
N VAL A 120 -6.89 -5.77 2.24
CA VAL A 120 -7.49 -6.18 0.96
C VAL A 120 -6.51 -5.96 -0.18
N LEU A 121 -5.81 -4.81 -0.22
CA LEU A 121 -4.78 -4.55 -1.23
C LEU A 121 -3.67 -5.61 -1.18
N LEU A 122 -3.15 -5.89 0.03
CA LEU A 122 -2.13 -6.91 0.26
C LEU A 122 -2.60 -8.28 -0.24
N SER A 123 -3.83 -8.67 0.10
CA SER A 123 -4.41 -9.95 -0.33
C SER A 123 -4.49 -10.06 -1.85
N LEU A 124 -4.90 -8.99 -2.54
CA LEU A 124 -4.96 -8.97 -4.01
C LEU A 124 -3.56 -9.10 -4.64
N VAL A 125 -2.57 -8.39 -4.09
CA VAL A 125 -1.18 -8.47 -4.55
C VAL A 125 -0.61 -9.87 -4.38
N PHE A 126 -0.78 -10.49 -3.20
CA PHE A 126 -0.27 -11.85 -2.95
C PHE A 126 -0.98 -12.91 -3.81
N VAL A 127 -2.30 -12.83 -3.96
CA VAL A 127 -3.03 -13.74 -4.86
C VAL A 127 -2.50 -13.62 -6.29
N TRP A 128 -2.21 -12.39 -6.74
CA TRP A 128 -1.63 -12.18 -8.06
C TRP A 128 -0.22 -12.79 -8.16
N CYS A 129 0.69 -12.46 -7.23
CA CYS A 129 2.06 -12.99 -7.25
C CYS A 129 2.07 -14.53 -7.25
N ILE A 130 1.29 -15.17 -6.37
CA ILE A 130 1.22 -16.64 -6.28
C ILE A 130 0.71 -17.25 -7.59
N VAL A 131 -0.32 -16.66 -8.20
CA VAL A 131 -0.84 -17.15 -9.49
C VAL A 131 0.19 -16.94 -10.59
N SER A 132 0.84 -15.79 -10.65
CA SER A 132 1.86 -15.52 -11.66
C SER A 132 3.04 -16.48 -11.53
N GLU A 133 3.59 -16.65 -10.33
CA GLU A 133 4.72 -17.53 -10.03
C GLU A 133 4.44 -19.00 -10.38
N ALA A 134 3.23 -19.49 -10.09
CA ALA A 134 2.85 -20.88 -10.38
C ALA A 134 2.87 -21.26 -11.87
N PHE A 135 2.89 -20.27 -12.78
CA PHE A 135 2.84 -20.47 -14.22
C PHE A 135 3.96 -19.75 -14.98
N ILE A 136 4.97 -19.24 -14.29
CA ILE A 136 6.19 -18.72 -14.92
C ILE A 136 7.24 -19.84 -14.88
N PRO A 137 7.92 -20.15 -16.00
CA PRO A 137 9.00 -21.14 -16.00
C PRO A 137 10.20 -20.65 -15.17
N GLU A 138 11.00 -21.60 -14.69
CA GLU A 138 12.25 -21.28 -13.97
C GLU A 138 13.19 -20.45 -14.84
N GLY A 139 13.80 -19.42 -14.25
CA GLY A 139 14.68 -18.46 -14.91
C GLY A 139 14.40 -17.02 -14.46
N PHE A 140 14.93 -16.06 -15.20
CA PHE A 140 14.94 -14.64 -14.83
C PHE A 140 13.57 -14.06 -14.41
N MET A 141 12.48 -14.46 -15.07
CA MET A 141 11.14 -13.95 -14.75
C MET A 141 10.60 -14.46 -13.41
N GLN A 142 11.01 -15.66 -12.98
CA GLN A 142 10.66 -16.18 -11.66
C GLN A 142 11.39 -15.39 -10.58
N ASP A 143 12.68 -15.11 -10.79
CA ASP A 143 13.51 -14.35 -9.85
C ASP A 143 12.99 -12.92 -9.68
N MET A 144 12.53 -12.28 -10.76
CA MET A 144 11.85 -10.98 -10.71
C MET A 144 10.55 -11.02 -9.89
N MET A 145 9.78 -12.10 -9.98
CA MET A 145 8.57 -12.27 -9.18
C MET A 145 8.89 -12.49 -7.71
N MET A 146 9.95 -13.23 -7.40
CA MET A 146 10.44 -13.38 -6.03
C MET A 146 10.83 -12.01 -5.43
N VAL A 147 11.62 -11.22 -6.17
CA VAL A 147 12.00 -9.85 -5.76
C VAL A 147 10.75 -8.99 -5.53
N THR A 148 9.79 -9.04 -6.46
CA THR A 148 8.53 -8.29 -6.36
C THR A 148 7.75 -8.67 -5.11
N GLN A 149 7.66 -9.97 -4.79
CA GLN A 149 6.97 -10.46 -3.60
C GLN A 149 7.63 -9.94 -2.31
N PHE A 150 8.96 -9.99 -2.22
CA PHE A 150 9.70 -9.51 -1.05
C PHE A 150 9.45 -8.02 -0.78
N PHE A 151 9.56 -7.17 -1.80
CA PHE A 151 9.40 -5.73 -1.63
C PHE A 151 7.95 -5.28 -1.49
N SER A 152 6.99 -6.01 -2.09
CA SER A 152 5.57 -5.63 -2.06
C SER A 152 5.01 -5.53 -0.63
N LEU A 153 5.36 -6.48 0.24
CA LEU A 153 4.92 -6.50 1.64
C LEU A 153 5.49 -5.32 2.43
N GLU A 154 6.79 -5.06 2.27
CA GLU A 154 7.48 -3.97 2.97
C GLU A 154 6.92 -2.60 2.56
N ILE A 155 6.68 -2.41 1.26
CA ILE A 155 6.10 -1.16 0.74
C ILE A 155 4.68 -0.95 1.30
N ILE A 156 3.86 -2.01 1.38
CA ILE A 156 2.52 -1.92 1.95
C ILE A 156 2.57 -1.66 3.47
N CYS A 157 3.52 -2.26 4.19
CA CYS A 157 3.72 -1.99 5.61
C CYS A 157 4.10 -0.53 5.87
N VAL A 158 5.06 0.01 5.11
CA VAL A 158 5.46 1.42 5.19
C VAL A 158 4.27 2.33 4.85
N ALA A 159 3.50 2.01 3.80
CA ALA A 159 2.32 2.79 3.42
C ALA A 159 1.24 2.80 4.52
N LEU A 160 1.00 1.67 5.19
CA LEU A 160 0.08 1.57 6.32
C LEU A 160 0.53 2.47 7.50
N LEU A 161 1.83 2.47 7.81
CA LEU A 161 2.37 3.34 8.87
C LEU A 161 2.21 4.82 8.54
N ILE A 162 2.53 5.21 7.30
CA ILE A 162 2.32 6.58 6.82
C ILE A 162 0.86 6.97 6.98
N SER A 163 -0.08 6.13 6.54
CA SER A 163 -1.50 6.40 6.71
C SER A 163 -1.92 6.50 8.18
N GLY A 164 -1.34 5.71 9.09
CA GLY A 164 -1.60 5.83 10.54
C GLY A 164 -1.17 7.19 11.10
N ILE A 165 -0.01 7.69 10.70
CA ILE A 165 0.49 9.01 11.07
C ILE A 165 -0.40 10.10 10.46
N GLU A 166 -0.80 9.96 9.20
CA GLU A 166 -1.69 10.90 8.52
C GLU A 166 -3.06 10.99 9.23
N ILE A 167 -3.68 9.86 9.55
CA ILE A 167 -4.94 9.83 10.31
C ILE A 167 -4.78 10.57 11.63
N SER A 168 -3.68 10.32 12.35
CA SER A 168 -3.36 11.03 13.61
C SER A 168 -3.30 12.54 13.40
N ALA A 169 -2.53 12.97 12.39
CA ALA A 169 -2.30 14.38 12.09
C ALA A 169 -3.60 15.10 11.70
N TYR A 170 -4.43 14.48 10.86
CA TYR A 170 -5.71 15.03 10.45
C TYR A 170 -6.70 15.14 11.62
N LEU A 171 -6.78 14.14 12.50
CA LEU A 171 -7.69 14.18 13.65
C LEU A 171 -7.24 15.20 14.71
N ILE A 172 -5.94 15.34 14.95
CA ILE A 172 -5.40 16.22 16.01
C ILE A 172 -5.36 17.68 15.56
N PHE A 173 -4.96 17.96 14.32
CA PHE A 173 -4.68 19.32 13.84
C PHE A 173 -5.70 19.85 12.82
N GLY A 174 -6.63 19.01 12.36
CA GLY A 174 -7.57 19.32 11.28
C GLY A 174 -6.94 19.24 9.89
N LYS A 175 -7.76 19.30 8.84
CA LYS A 175 -7.35 19.06 7.44
C LYS A 175 -6.22 19.96 6.98
N ALA A 176 -6.33 21.27 7.18
CA ALA A 176 -5.35 22.24 6.65
C ALA A 176 -3.94 22.00 7.21
N ARG A 177 -3.83 21.76 8.53
CA ARG A 177 -2.55 21.50 9.20
C ARG A 177 -2.08 20.06 9.00
N GLY A 178 -2.99 19.09 8.93
CA GLY A 178 -2.66 17.71 8.58
C GLY A 178 -2.09 17.58 7.16
N GLN A 179 -2.66 18.31 6.19
CA GLN A 179 -2.12 18.38 4.83
C GLN A 179 -0.73 19.02 4.81
N PHE A 180 -0.51 20.07 5.62
CA PHE A 180 0.82 20.67 5.75
C PHE A 180 1.86 19.68 6.29
N ILE A 181 1.51 18.90 7.33
CA ILE A 181 2.39 17.85 7.88
C ILE A 181 2.70 16.79 6.82
N LYS A 182 1.69 16.35 6.06
CA LYS A 182 1.87 15.41 4.94
C LYS A 182 2.84 15.97 3.89
N THR A 183 2.62 17.19 3.43
CA THR A 183 3.50 17.85 2.45
C THR A 183 4.91 18.04 3.01
N ALA A 184 5.05 18.37 4.30
CA ALA A 184 6.35 18.50 4.95
C ALA A 184 7.11 17.18 5.02
N LEU A 185 6.43 16.06 5.33
CA LEU A 185 7.04 14.72 5.33
C LEU A 185 7.52 14.32 3.93
N ILE A 186 6.69 14.54 2.91
CA ILE A 186 7.05 14.26 1.50
C ILE A 186 8.23 15.14 1.06
N ASN A 187 8.21 16.42 1.39
CA ASN A 187 9.31 17.34 1.06
C ASN A 187 10.61 16.96 1.77
N LEU A 188 10.53 16.50 3.02
CA LEU A 188 11.71 16.04 3.77
C LEU A 188 12.33 14.80 3.12
N LEU A 189 11.51 13.83 2.67
CA LEU A 189 11.97 12.72 1.84
C LEU A 189 12.58 13.19 0.52
N ALA A 190 11.94 14.13 -0.18
CA ALA A 190 12.45 14.68 -1.43
C ALA A 190 13.80 15.38 -1.25
N ILE A 191 14.02 16.07 -0.12
CA ILE A 191 15.32 16.68 0.20
C ILE A 191 16.41 15.62 0.34
N PHE A 192 16.12 14.47 0.99
CA PHE A 192 17.09 13.38 1.08
C PHE A 192 17.44 12.79 -0.30
N VAL A 193 16.43 12.59 -1.15
CA VAL A 193 16.65 12.12 -2.53
C VAL A 193 17.49 13.12 -3.32
N VAL A 194 17.16 14.40 -3.26
CA VAL A 194 17.91 15.46 -3.95
C VAL A 194 19.33 15.58 -3.38
N ALA A 195 19.51 15.49 -2.07
CA ALA A 195 20.83 15.48 -1.44
C ALA A 195 21.67 14.30 -1.92
N TYR A 196 21.08 13.11 -2.04
CA TYR A 196 21.75 11.96 -2.65
C TYR A 196 22.09 12.21 -4.12
N LEU A 197 21.22 12.85 -4.90
CA LEU A 197 21.52 13.18 -6.30
C LEU A 197 22.64 14.22 -6.47
N PHE A 198 22.81 15.14 -5.50
CA PHE A 198 23.87 16.16 -5.57
C PHE A 198 25.20 15.72 -4.96
N PHE A 199 25.18 14.87 -3.93
CA PHE A 199 26.35 14.54 -3.13
C PHE A 199 26.62 13.03 -3.00
N GLY A 200 25.67 12.19 -3.42
CA GLY A 200 25.79 10.74 -3.42
C GLY A 200 26.46 10.21 -4.67
N ASP A 201 26.78 8.92 -4.63
CA ASP A 201 27.39 8.23 -5.76
C ASP A 201 26.34 8.01 -6.86
N LEU A 202 26.51 8.71 -7.97
CA LEU A 202 25.65 8.62 -9.15
C LEU A 202 26.01 7.44 -10.05
N ASP A 203 27.19 6.83 -9.87
CA ASP A 203 27.61 5.65 -10.65
C ASP A 203 26.71 4.44 -10.34
N VAL A 204 25.99 4.48 -9.21
CA VAL A 204 24.92 3.53 -8.85
C VAL A 204 23.77 3.53 -9.87
N PHE A 205 23.44 4.69 -10.46
CA PHE A 205 22.41 4.77 -11.50
C PHE A 205 22.94 4.42 -12.90
N ALA A 206 24.24 4.63 -13.14
CA ALA A 206 24.88 4.29 -14.41
C ALA A 206 25.08 2.78 -14.58
N ASN A 207 25.31 2.06 -13.47
CA ASN A 207 25.47 0.61 -13.43
C ASN A 207 24.25 -0.09 -12.83
N TRP A 208 23.05 0.48 -13.01
CA TRP A 208 21.83 -0.14 -12.50
C TRP A 208 21.53 -1.43 -13.27
N ASP A 209 21.99 -2.54 -12.70
CA ASP A 209 21.75 -3.88 -13.20
C ASP A 209 20.73 -4.58 -12.29
N ILE A 210 19.60 -4.96 -12.86
CA ILE A 210 18.56 -5.66 -12.10
C ILE A 210 19.04 -7.05 -11.70
N GLN A 211 19.98 -7.65 -12.44
CA GLN A 211 20.60 -8.90 -12.05
C GLN A 211 21.36 -8.76 -10.73
N LEU A 212 22.06 -7.65 -10.51
CA LEU A 212 22.75 -7.38 -9.24
C LEU A 212 21.77 -7.26 -8.06
N LEU A 213 20.56 -6.75 -8.30
CA LEU A 213 19.49 -6.71 -7.30
C LEU A 213 18.95 -8.12 -7.00
N ILE A 214 18.79 -8.97 -8.02
CA ILE A 214 18.39 -10.37 -7.86
C ILE A 214 19.45 -11.11 -7.04
N ASP A 215 20.72 -11.05 -7.46
CA ASP A 215 21.83 -11.71 -6.79
C ASP A 215 21.96 -11.26 -5.33
N TRP A 216 21.74 -9.96 -5.06
CA TRP A 216 21.70 -9.45 -3.69
C TRP A 216 20.53 -10.01 -2.88
N CYS A 217 19.34 -10.11 -3.48
CA CYS A 217 18.17 -10.70 -2.85
C CYS A 217 18.38 -12.19 -2.53
N GLU A 218 19.00 -12.95 -3.43
CA GLU A 218 19.33 -14.35 -3.21
C GLU A 218 20.35 -14.53 -2.09
N ALA A 219 21.44 -13.76 -2.14
CA ALA A 219 22.50 -13.78 -1.13
C ALA A 219 21.99 -13.42 0.28
N ASN A 220 20.98 -12.54 0.35
CA ASN A 220 20.39 -12.07 1.61
C ASN A 220 18.98 -12.64 1.87
N SER A 221 18.60 -13.71 1.17
CA SER A 221 17.24 -14.29 1.22
C SER A 221 16.75 -14.58 2.64
N PHE A 222 17.62 -15.10 3.51
CA PHE A 222 17.29 -15.32 4.92
C PHE A 222 16.93 -14.03 5.67
N ALA A 223 17.72 -12.97 5.49
CA ALA A 223 17.49 -11.68 6.15
C ALA A 223 16.21 -11.01 5.63
N ILE A 224 15.96 -11.10 4.32
CA ILE A 224 14.75 -10.59 3.68
C ILE A 224 13.52 -11.36 4.17
N MET A 225 13.58 -12.69 4.20
CA MET A 225 12.49 -13.52 4.73
C MET A 225 12.19 -13.19 6.20
N LEU A 226 13.23 -13.01 7.03
CA LEU A 226 13.07 -12.61 8.42
C LEU A 226 12.42 -11.22 8.54
N LEU A 227 12.85 -10.26 7.72
CA LEU A 227 12.25 -8.93 7.65
C LEU A 227 10.78 -9.03 7.26
N SER A 228 10.44 -9.72 6.17
CA SER A 228 9.06 -9.92 5.70
C SER A 228 8.18 -10.64 6.71
N THR A 229 8.75 -11.50 7.55
CA THR A 229 7.99 -12.17 8.61
C THR A 229 7.73 -11.25 9.80
N VAL A 230 8.72 -10.43 10.19
CA VAL A 230 8.68 -9.61 11.40
C VAL A 230 8.04 -8.23 11.17
N SER A 231 8.24 -7.65 9.98
CA SER A 231 7.78 -6.32 9.60
C SER A 231 6.27 -6.10 9.77
N PRO A 232 5.37 -7.07 9.49
CA PRO A 232 3.94 -6.85 9.66
C PRO A 232 3.56 -6.72 11.14
N PHE A 233 4.21 -7.48 12.02
CA PHE A 233 3.96 -7.42 13.47
C PHE A 233 4.44 -6.10 14.06
N ILE A 234 5.64 -5.66 13.68
CA ILE A 234 6.18 -4.34 14.09
C ILE A 234 5.25 -3.24 13.60
N THR A 235 4.86 -3.31 12.33
CA THR A 235 3.98 -2.33 11.67
C THR A 235 2.62 -2.24 12.37
N LEU A 236 1.98 -3.38 12.67
CA LEU A 236 0.72 -3.40 13.41
C LEU A 236 0.87 -2.86 14.84
N GLY A 237 1.98 -3.17 15.51
CA GLY A 237 2.31 -2.63 16.83
C GLY A 237 2.44 -1.10 16.81
N LEU A 238 3.20 -0.56 15.86
CA LEU A 238 3.37 0.88 15.66
C LEU A 238 2.05 1.56 15.24
N TYR A 239 1.28 0.93 14.35
CA TYR A 239 -0.03 1.42 13.92
C TYR A 239 -1.03 1.49 15.09
N TYR A 240 -1.01 0.49 15.97
CA TYR A 240 -1.78 0.51 17.22
C TYR A 240 -1.30 1.59 18.19
N LEU A 241 0.02 1.82 18.29
CA LEU A 241 0.55 2.92 19.09
C LEU A 241 0.10 4.28 18.55
N CYS A 242 0.10 4.50 17.23
CA CYS A 242 -0.45 5.72 16.60
C CYS A 242 -1.91 5.96 17.03
N TYR A 243 -2.73 4.91 17.00
CA TYR A 243 -4.11 4.96 17.50
C TYR A 243 -4.16 5.38 18.98
N ARG A 244 -3.38 4.73 19.86
CA ARG A 244 -3.38 5.00 21.30
C ARG A 244 -2.91 6.41 21.64
N ILE A 245 -1.88 6.91 20.94
CA ILE A 245 -1.39 8.27 21.08
C ILE A 245 -2.47 9.27 20.65
N THR A 246 -3.11 9.02 19.51
CA THR A 246 -4.20 9.88 19.00
C THR A 246 -5.34 10.02 20.00
N VAL A 247 -5.79 8.90 20.58
CA VAL A 247 -6.83 8.89 21.62
C VAL A 247 -6.42 9.75 22.82
N LYS A 248 -5.22 9.50 23.39
CA LYS A 248 -4.73 10.23 24.57
C LYS A 248 -4.59 11.74 24.32
N VAL A 249 -4.17 12.14 23.13
CA VAL A 249 -4.01 13.57 22.78
C VAL A 249 -5.37 14.25 22.65
N LEU A 250 -6.37 13.59 22.06
CA LEU A 250 -7.71 14.13 21.91
C LEU A 250 -8.45 14.22 23.24
N GLU A 251 -8.30 13.23 24.13
CA GLU A 251 -8.85 13.29 25.50
C GLU A 251 -8.33 14.50 26.29
N ARG A 252 -7.07 14.92 26.08
CA ARG A 252 -6.46 16.07 26.77
C ARG A 252 -6.82 17.43 26.17
N LYS A 253 -7.29 17.49 24.92
CA LYS A 253 -7.56 18.75 24.21
C LYS A 253 -8.93 19.35 24.52
N GLU A 254 -9.88 18.55 24.99
CA GLU A 254 -11.16 19.09 25.43
C GLU A 254 -11.03 19.62 26.86
N PRO A 255 -11.36 20.89 27.13
CA PRO A 255 -11.57 21.32 28.51
C PRO A 255 -12.72 20.49 29.06
N ASN A 256 -12.52 19.88 30.22
CA ASN A 256 -13.58 19.24 30.99
C ASN A 256 -14.74 20.24 31.12
N TYR A 257 -15.79 20.07 30.32
CA TYR A 257 -17.11 20.55 30.65
C TYR A 257 -17.69 19.54 31.63
N GLU A 258 -17.18 19.58 32.87
CA GLU A 258 -17.94 19.18 34.05
C GLU A 258 -18.73 20.39 34.54
#